data_AF-A0A2V8W9E4-F1
#
_entry.id   AF-A0A2V8W9E4-F1
#
_cell.length_a   1.000
_cell.length_b   1.000
_cell.length_c   1.000
_cell.angle_alpha   90.00
_cell.angle_beta   90.00
_cell.angle_gamma   90.00
#
_symmetry.space_group_name_H-M   'P 1'
#
loop_
_entity.id
_entity.type
_entity.pdbx_description
1 polymer ?
#
loop_
_entity_poly.entity_id
_entity_poly.type
_entity_poly.pdbx_seq_one_letter_code
_entity_poly.pdbx_strand_id
1 'polypeptide(L)'
;HTEEQARAAIELGACKIINIKLGRVGGHTVARRIHDLCQKHGIPVWCGGMLESGIGRAHNIALSTLPNFILPGDVTASKRYWEEDIIDPEVIVSPKGTIRVPAGPGIGFEPRLDRIDKLTARKEHLA
;
A
#
# COMPACT_ATOMS: atom_id res chain seq x y z
N HIS A 1 2.16 -11.33 10.99
CA HIS A 1 2.94 -10.11 10.69
C HIS A 1 4.21 -10.42 9.92
N THR A 2 4.90 -11.54 10.17
CA THR A 2 6.02 -12.00 9.32
C THR A 2 5.54 -12.96 8.21
N GLU A 3 6.44 -13.31 7.29
CA GLU A 3 6.22 -14.39 6.31
C GLU A 3 5.96 -15.73 7.00
N GLU A 4 6.69 -16.05 8.06
CA GLU A 4 6.52 -17.27 8.85
C GLU A 4 5.12 -17.34 9.47
N GLN A 5 4.62 -16.24 10.01
CA GLN A 5 3.25 -16.19 10.55
C GLN A 5 2.18 -16.35 9.45
N ALA A 6 2.44 -15.87 8.24
CA ALA A 6 1.56 -16.16 7.10
C ALA A 6 1.58 -17.66 6.80
N ARG A 7 2.76 -18.27 6.68
CA ARG A 7 2.93 -19.72 6.45
C ARG A 7 2.18 -20.57 7.49
N ALA A 8 2.39 -20.28 8.77
CA ALA A 8 1.70 -20.97 9.85
C ALA A 8 0.18 -20.85 9.75
N ALA A 9 -0.34 -19.66 9.43
CA ALA A 9 -1.79 -19.46 9.28
C ALA A 9 -2.38 -20.26 8.10
N ILE A 10 -1.60 -20.45 7.03
CA ILE A 10 -1.99 -21.28 5.88
C ILE A 10 -2.00 -22.76 6.27
N GLU A 11 -0.91 -23.25 6.85
CA GLU A 11 -0.73 -24.67 7.22
C GLU A 11 -1.75 -25.13 8.26
N LEU A 12 -2.13 -24.24 9.20
CA LEU A 12 -3.16 -24.51 10.20
C LEU A 12 -4.60 -24.34 9.67
N GLY A 13 -4.78 -23.87 8.44
CA GLY A 13 -6.11 -23.53 7.90
C GLY A 13 -6.80 -22.38 8.67
N ALA A 14 -6.03 -21.52 9.33
CA ALA A 14 -6.53 -20.46 10.20
C ALA A 14 -7.14 -19.27 9.43
N CYS A 15 -6.88 -19.17 8.12
CA CYS A 15 -7.42 -18.12 7.28
C CYS A 15 -7.73 -18.62 5.86
N LYS A 16 -8.65 -17.92 5.19
CA LYS A 16 -9.00 -18.15 3.78
C LYS A 16 -8.55 -17.01 2.86
N ILE A 17 -8.26 -15.84 3.44
CA ILE A 17 -7.88 -14.59 2.77
C ILE A 17 -6.89 -13.87 3.67
N ILE A 18 -5.88 -13.20 3.10
CA ILE A 18 -4.94 -12.38 3.86
C ILE A 18 -5.00 -10.92 3.39
N ASN A 19 -5.30 -10.02 4.33
CA ASN A 19 -5.04 -8.59 4.18
C ASN A 19 -3.54 -8.35 4.32
N ILE A 20 -2.87 -7.74 3.34
CA ILE A 20 -1.46 -7.33 3.42
C ILE A 20 -1.36 -5.82 3.64
N LYS A 21 -0.64 -5.41 4.70
CA LYS A 21 -0.29 -4.00 4.98
C LYS A 21 1.23 -3.85 4.95
N LEU A 22 1.76 -3.00 4.08
CA LEU A 22 3.21 -2.84 3.85
C LEU A 22 3.99 -2.56 5.14
N GLY A 23 3.60 -1.52 5.87
CA GLY A 23 4.28 -1.13 7.11
C GLY A 23 4.25 -2.23 8.19
N ARG A 24 3.17 -3.01 8.24
CA ARG A 24 2.99 -4.09 9.23
C ARG A 24 3.91 -5.28 9.00
N VAL A 25 4.26 -5.56 7.74
CA VAL A 25 5.08 -6.73 7.37
C VAL A 25 6.54 -6.39 7.14
N GLY A 26 6.94 -5.12 7.30
CA GLY A 26 8.33 -4.68 7.13
C GLY A 26 8.70 -4.31 5.68
N GLY A 27 7.72 -3.93 4.86
CA GLY A 27 7.96 -3.35 3.53
C GLY A 27 7.82 -4.32 2.35
N HIS A 28 8.21 -3.84 1.16
CA HIS A 28 7.90 -4.45 -0.15
C HIS A 28 8.41 -5.88 -0.30
N THR A 29 9.66 -6.14 0.08
CA THR A 29 10.27 -7.47 -0.08
C THR A 29 9.49 -8.55 0.67
N VAL A 30 9.12 -8.29 1.93
CA VAL A 30 8.36 -9.23 2.74
C VAL A 30 6.91 -9.32 2.27
N ALA A 31 6.30 -8.19 1.92
CA ALA A 31 4.95 -8.17 1.36
C ALA A 31 4.83 -9.03 0.08
N ARG A 32 5.81 -8.93 -0.83
CA ARG A 32 5.87 -9.77 -2.04
C ARG A 32 6.02 -11.25 -1.70
N ARG A 33 6.91 -11.62 -0.77
CA ARG A 33 7.06 -13.03 -0.35
C ARG A 33 5.76 -13.59 0.24
N ILE A 34 5.05 -12.81 1.06
CA ILE A 34 3.74 -13.19 1.58
C ILE A 34 2.72 -13.34 0.44
N HIS A 35 2.68 -12.38 -0.50
CA HIS A 35 1.83 -12.47 -1.69
C HIS A 35 2.08 -13.77 -2.47
N ASP A 36 3.34 -14.08 -2.79
CA ASP A 36 3.74 -15.25 -3.60
C ASP A 36 3.41 -16.56 -2.86
N LEU A 37 3.64 -16.59 -1.54
CA LEU A 37 3.26 -17.70 -0.68
C LEU A 37 1.74 -17.93 -0.73
N CYS A 38 0.94 -16.88 -0.54
CA CYS A 38 -0.51 -16.98 -0.60
C CYS A 38 -0.98 -17.45 -1.98
N GLN A 39 -0.37 -16.93 -3.06
CA GLN A 39 -0.68 -17.30 -4.43
C GLN A 39 -0.45 -18.79 -4.70
N LYS A 40 0.70 -19.32 -4.25
CA LYS A 40 1.02 -20.74 -4.36
C LYS A 40 0.01 -21.65 -3.67
N HIS A 41 -0.60 -21.18 -2.59
CA HIS A 41 -1.59 -21.93 -1.81
C HIS A 41 -3.05 -21.59 -2.18
N GLY A 42 -3.28 -20.83 -3.24
CA GLY A 42 -4.63 -20.46 -3.68
C GLY A 42 -5.37 -19.57 -2.67
N ILE A 43 -4.64 -18.82 -1.83
CA ILE A 43 -5.20 -17.89 -0.85
C ILE A 43 -5.19 -16.49 -1.46
N PRO A 44 -6.36 -15.86 -1.70
CA PRO A 44 -6.43 -14.49 -2.18
C PRO A 44 -5.84 -13.50 -1.18
N VAL A 45 -5.25 -12.43 -1.70
CA VAL A 45 -4.82 -11.30 -0.89
C VAL A 45 -5.49 -10.00 -1.32
N TRP A 46 -5.51 -9.03 -0.41
CA TRP A 46 -5.92 -7.66 -0.71
C TRP A 46 -5.05 -6.67 0.05
N CYS A 47 -4.90 -5.47 -0.49
CA CYS A 47 -4.02 -4.45 0.07
C CYS A 47 -4.78 -3.64 1.13
N GLY A 48 -4.36 -3.72 2.38
CA GLY A 48 -4.94 -2.96 3.48
C GLY A 48 -4.33 -1.57 3.59
N GLY A 49 -5.16 -0.59 3.94
CA GLY A 49 -4.75 0.79 4.21
C GLY A 49 -4.47 1.06 5.70
N MET A 50 -3.82 2.18 5.95
CA MET A 50 -3.44 2.73 7.26
C MET A 50 -3.63 4.25 7.30
N LEU A 51 -4.65 4.77 6.61
CA LEU A 51 -4.93 6.21 6.51
C LEU A 51 -3.71 6.99 6.00
N GLU A 52 -3.00 6.44 5.02
CA GLU A 52 -1.74 7.00 4.56
C GLU A 52 -1.94 8.36 3.89
N SER A 53 -0.92 9.21 4.01
CA SER A 53 -0.68 10.27 3.03
C SER A 53 -0.42 9.67 1.64
N GLY A 54 -0.34 10.53 0.64
CA GLY A 54 -0.08 10.15 -0.73
C GLY A 54 1.15 9.25 -0.93
N ILE A 55 2.20 9.41 -0.11
CA ILE A 55 3.42 8.61 -0.19
C ILE A 55 3.14 7.13 0.12
N GLY A 56 2.53 6.85 1.27
CA GLY A 56 2.19 5.47 1.65
C GLY A 56 1.11 4.87 0.73
N ARG A 57 0.15 5.71 0.32
CA ARG A 57 -0.89 5.32 -0.64
C ARG A 57 -0.30 4.91 -1.98
N ALA A 58 0.68 5.64 -2.50
CA ALA A 58 1.39 5.31 -3.72
C ALA A 58 2.11 3.96 -3.65
N HIS A 59 2.79 3.69 -2.53
CA HIS A 59 3.38 2.37 -2.30
C HIS A 59 2.35 1.24 -2.27
N ASN A 60 1.18 1.47 -1.66
CA ASN A 60 0.08 0.50 -1.67
C ASN A 60 -0.50 0.28 -3.07
N ILE A 61 -0.61 1.33 -3.90
CA ILE A 61 -1.02 1.22 -5.31
C ILE A 61 -0.05 0.29 -6.06
N ALA A 62 1.25 0.52 -5.94
CA ALA A 62 2.26 -0.29 -6.61
C ALA A 62 2.18 -1.77 -6.19
N LEU A 63 2.09 -2.04 -4.88
CA LEU A 63 1.95 -3.42 -4.36
C LEU A 63 0.69 -4.11 -4.88
N SER A 64 -0.43 -3.38 -4.98
CA SER A 64 -1.73 -3.91 -5.41
C SER A 64 -1.77 -4.34 -6.88
N THR A 65 -0.72 -4.06 -7.66
CA THR A 65 -0.62 -4.50 -9.06
C THR A 65 -0.16 -5.96 -9.21
N LEU A 66 0.31 -6.60 -8.13
CA LEU A 66 0.71 -8.01 -8.17
C LEU A 66 -0.52 -8.93 -8.38
N PRO A 67 -0.35 -10.07 -9.08
CA PRO A 67 -1.45 -10.84 -9.65
C PRO A 67 -2.43 -11.48 -8.65
N ASN A 68 -2.04 -11.69 -7.39
CA ASN A 68 -2.89 -12.31 -6.37
C ASN A 68 -3.67 -11.27 -5.52
N PHE A 69 -3.52 -9.97 -5.79
CA PHE A 69 -4.41 -8.93 -5.28
C PHE A 69 -5.73 -8.90 -6.05
N ILE A 70 -6.51 -9.98 -5.92
CA ILE A 70 -7.73 -10.23 -6.70
C ILE A 70 -9.02 -9.77 -6.00
N LEU A 71 -8.90 -9.20 -4.81
CA LEU A 71 -10.01 -8.57 -4.08
C LEU A 71 -9.74 -7.07 -3.95
N PRO A 72 -10.79 -6.21 -4.00
CA PRO A 72 -10.63 -4.77 -3.80
C PRO A 72 -9.89 -4.45 -2.49
N GLY A 73 -8.88 -3.59 -2.56
CA GLY A 73 -8.12 -3.15 -1.39
C GLY A 73 -8.68 -1.87 -0.75
N ASP A 74 -8.16 -1.53 0.42
CA ASP A 74 -8.43 -0.29 1.14
C ASP A 74 -7.57 0.89 0.61
N VAL A 75 -7.30 0.90 -0.69
CA VAL A 75 -6.55 1.95 -1.38
C VAL A 75 -7.56 2.86 -2.09
N THR A 76 -7.84 4.01 -1.46
CA THR A 76 -8.92 4.94 -1.85
C THR A 76 -8.35 6.27 -2.38
N ALA A 77 -9.20 7.16 -2.88
CA ALA A 77 -8.80 8.52 -3.27
C ALA A 77 -8.24 9.31 -2.07
N SER A 78 -7.30 10.22 -2.32
CA SER A 78 -6.69 11.10 -1.31
C SER A 78 -7.74 11.97 -0.61
N LYS A 79 -8.64 12.58 -1.40
CA LYS A 79 -9.75 13.43 -0.93
C LYS A 79 -10.71 12.80 0.08
N ARG A 80 -10.65 11.47 0.30
CA ARG A 80 -11.44 10.80 1.34
C ARG A 80 -10.93 11.15 2.74
N TYR A 81 -9.63 11.42 2.87
CA TYR A 81 -8.96 11.62 4.16
C TYR A 81 -8.39 13.02 4.33
N TRP A 82 -7.93 13.63 3.23
CA TRP A 82 -7.22 14.89 3.26
C TRP A 82 -7.94 15.92 2.40
N GLU A 83 -8.06 17.15 2.89
CA GLU A 83 -8.53 18.28 2.07
C GLU A 83 -7.51 18.61 0.97
N GLU A 84 -6.22 18.50 1.29
CA GLU A 84 -5.11 18.57 0.34
C GLU A 84 -3.99 17.62 0.81
N ASP A 85 -3.57 16.69 -0.05
CA ASP A 85 -2.55 15.68 0.22
C ASP A 85 -1.13 16.25 0.00
N ILE A 86 -0.09 15.49 0.38
CA ILE A 86 1.32 15.88 0.26
C ILE A 86 2.01 15.35 -1.01
N ILE A 87 1.24 15.01 -2.05
CA ILE A 87 1.74 14.56 -3.34
C ILE A 87 1.04 15.29 -4.49
N ASP A 88 1.66 15.30 -5.66
CA ASP A 88 1.08 15.77 -6.90
C ASP A 88 1.38 14.79 -8.07
N PRO A 89 0.38 14.37 -8.86
CA PRO A 89 -1.06 14.56 -8.64
C PRO A 89 -1.56 13.77 -7.41
N GLU A 90 -2.68 14.20 -6.83
CA GLU A 90 -3.37 13.39 -5.82
C GLU A 90 -3.93 12.08 -6.40
N VAL A 91 -4.09 11.07 -5.54
CA VAL A 91 -4.70 9.80 -5.95
C VAL A 91 -6.20 9.99 -6.15
N ILE A 92 -6.66 9.68 -7.36
CA ILE A 92 -8.07 9.70 -7.73
C ILE A 92 -8.56 8.28 -8.01
N VAL A 93 -9.77 7.96 -7.53
CA VAL A 93 -10.50 6.75 -7.88
C VAL A 93 -11.51 7.09 -8.98
N SER A 94 -11.45 6.35 -10.08
CA SER A 94 -12.39 6.50 -11.20
C SER A 94 -13.82 6.12 -10.79
N PRO A 95 -14.85 6.54 -11.54
CA PRO A 95 -16.23 6.09 -11.30
C PRO A 95 -16.42 4.57 -11.33
N LYS A 96 -15.48 3.82 -11.93
CA LYS A 96 -15.48 2.35 -11.94
C LYS A 96 -14.84 1.73 -10.69
N GLY A 97 -14.44 2.54 -9.71
CA GLY A 97 -13.77 2.07 -8.50
C GLY A 97 -12.30 1.67 -8.69
N THR A 98 -11.64 2.17 -9.74
CA THR A 98 -10.24 1.82 -10.07
C THR A 98 -9.30 3.01 -9.97
N ILE A 99 -8.03 2.75 -9.69
CA ILE A 99 -6.95 3.74 -9.68
C ILE A 99 -6.04 3.48 -10.89
N ARG A 100 -5.67 4.52 -11.63
CA ARG A 100 -4.66 4.40 -12.68
C ARG A 100 -3.28 4.38 -12.03
N VAL A 101 -2.53 3.30 -12.27
CA VAL A 101 -1.14 3.19 -11.80
C VAL A 101 -0.27 4.16 -12.61
N PRO A 102 0.50 5.05 -11.97
CA PRO A 102 1.42 5.91 -12.70
C PRO A 102 2.55 5.11 -13.34
N ALA A 103 3.07 5.59 -14.47
CA ALA A 103 4.18 4.95 -15.20
C ALA A 103 5.56 5.57 -14.88
N GLY A 104 5.59 6.60 -14.03
CA GLY A 104 6.83 7.26 -13.62
C GLY A 104 7.70 6.38 -12.71
N PRO A 105 8.97 6.75 -12.50
CA PRO A 105 9.88 6.00 -11.65
C PRO A 105 9.45 6.00 -10.18
N GLY A 106 9.92 5.00 -9.43
CA GLY A 106 9.69 4.90 -7.98
C GLY A 106 8.22 4.72 -7.63
N ILE A 107 7.70 5.57 -6.74
CA ILE A 107 6.29 5.54 -6.34
C ILE A 107 5.35 6.15 -7.39
N GLY A 108 5.89 6.83 -8.41
CA GLY A 108 5.13 7.38 -9.53
C GLY A 108 4.31 8.65 -9.21
N PHE A 109 4.52 9.24 -8.03
CA PHE A 109 3.91 10.50 -7.57
C PHE A 109 4.99 11.40 -7.00
N GLU A 110 4.86 12.71 -7.20
CA GLU A 110 5.85 13.69 -6.75
C GLU A 110 5.49 14.20 -5.34
N PRO A 111 6.39 14.14 -4.35
CA PRO A 111 6.16 14.75 -3.05
C PRO A 111 6.06 16.29 -3.15
N ARG A 112 5.00 16.87 -2.56
CA ARG A 112 4.83 18.31 -2.40
C ARG A 112 5.70 18.81 -1.23
N LEU A 113 7.00 18.99 -1.46
CA LEU A 113 7.95 19.36 -0.42
C LEU A 113 7.58 20.67 0.29
N ASP A 114 7.04 21.65 -0.43
CA ASP A 114 6.55 22.91 0.13
C ASP A 114 5.46 22.70 1.19
N ARG A 115 4.55 21.75 0.94
CA ARG A 115 3.46 21.40 1.84
C ARG A 115 3.96 20.55 3.00
N ILE A 116 4.83 19.60 2.73
CA ILE A 116 5.46 18.77 3.76
C ILE A 116 6.17 19.67 4.76
N ASP A 117 6.99 20.62 4.30
CA ASP A 117 7.70 21.55 5.18
C ASP A 117 6.72 22.43 5.99
N LYS A 118 5.63 22.94 5.39
CA LYS A 118 4.60 23.72 6.10
C LYS A 118 3.88 22.93 7.21
N LEU A 119 3.68 21.62 7.02
CA LEU A 119 2.99 20.75 7.97
C LEU A 119 3.95 20.06 8.97
N THR A 120 5.26 20.26 8.82
CA THR A 120 6.26 19.57 9.62
C THR A 120 6.28 20.08 11.06
N ALA A 121 5.99 19.19 12.01
CA ALA A 121 6.08 19.50 13.45
C ALA A 121 7.50 19.31 14.02
N ARG A 122 8.31 18.43 13.42
CA ARG A 122 9.70 18.14 13.84
C ARG A 122 10.54 17.71 12.63
N LYS A 123 11.77 18.24 12.52
CA LYS A 123 12.76 17.90 11.50
C LYS A 123 14.14 17.84 12.15
N GLU A 124 14.97 16.91 11.72
CA GLU A 124 16.36 16.77 12.14
C GLU A 124 17.21 16.48 10.91
N HIS A 125 18.36 17.12 10.78
CA HIS A 125 19.35 16.84 9.74
C HIS A 125 20.58 16.31 10.43
N LEU A 126 20.96 15.09 10.08
CA LEU A 126 22.17 14.46 10.59
C LEU A 126 23.31 14.81 9.63
N ALA A 127 24.42 15.27 10.20
CA ALA A 127 25.65 15.61 9.48
C ALA A 127 26.41 14.37 8.98
#